data_AF-A0A7S1HNU8-F1
#
_entry.id   AF-A0A7S1HNU8-F1
#
_cell.length_a   1.000
_cell.length_b   1.000
_cell.length_c   1.000
_cell.angle_alpha   90.00
_cell.angle_beta   90.00
_cell.angle_gamma   90.00
#
_symmetry.space_group_name_H-M   'P 1'
#
loop_
_entity.id
_entity.type
_entity.pdbx_description
1 polymer ?
#
loop_
_entity_poly.entity_id
_entity_poly.type
_entity_poly.pdbx_seq_one_letter_code
_entity_poly.pdbx_strand_id
1 'polypeptide(L)'
;VEEGGLAASFGTGLLRLITPGMDEERRKKSGVFWRGPRDTRGELRVGQVFVPTTLAGGGSRPGLLQNRDRMFAVGVYPGIEYRLMGMRDIDTKETLFRVPEGAGEVEMSVRPIYPLDKRLERPWPVVVSSSDVPCFLTQAMYNSLTLVGTALWSVSVVLFVLFAREAVSFYKIPSASMEPTIHRGDLILAEKLSPLWKTPQRGEILLFTPPDSLKAVVESQGGFVGPRDLFIKRVAALPGDVVTVDTADGSVTVNGERVQRQGPTCDEPSGGAQGLVRPQKGKVKSGVSFVLGDCGPVSVDSRVWGTLSDDDVKARPLVKLWPPPVQNFE
;
A
#
# COMPACT_ATOMS: atom_id res chain seq x y z
N VAL A 1 -26.53 -8.85 -24.34
CA VAL A 1 -26.33 -8.34 -22.96
C VAL A 1 -24.85 -8.09 -22.78
N GLU A 2 -24.51 -6.90 -22.30
CA GLU A 2 -23.22 -6.23 -22.39
C GLU A 2 -22.11 -6.88 -21.55
N GLU A 3 -21.24 -7.71 -22.14
CA GLU A 3 -19.99 -8.12 -21.48
C GLU A 3 -18.82 -7.13 -21.70
N GLY A 4 -19.08 -5.97 -22.32
CA GLY A 4 -18.03 -5.01 -22.67
C GLY A 4 -18.01 -3.70 -21.89
N GLY A 5 -19.04 -3.36 -21.11
CA GLY A 5 -19.41 -1.97 -20.79
C GLY A 5 -18.29 -1.10 -20.22
N LEU A 6 -17.65 -1.53 -19.13
CA LEU A 6 -16.75 -0.65 -18.36
C LEU A 6 -15.34 -0.60 -18.95
N ALA A 7 -14.80 -1.77 -19.34
CA ALA A 7 -13.53 -1.83 -20.04
C ALA A 7 -13.65 -1.08 -21.38
N ALA A 8 -14.59 -1.47 -22.27
CA ALA A 8 -14.80 -0.86 -23.59
C ALA A 8 -15.01 0.67 -23.53
N SER A 9 -15.75 1.14 -22.53
CA SER A 9 -15.95 2.58 -22.30
C SER A 9 -14.64 3.28 -21.90
N PHE A 10 -13.89 2.69 -20.95
CA PHE A 10 -12.65 3.29 -20.44
C PHE A 10 -11.54 3.35 -21.49
N GLY A 11 -11.28 2.28 -22.23
CA GLY A 11 -10.26 2.30 -23.28
C GLY A 11 -10.67 3.13 -24.50
N THR A 12 -11.98 3.23 -24.82
CA THR A 12 -12.46 4.21 -25.82
C THR A 12 -12.24 5.64 -25.33
N GLY A 13 -12.45 5.90 -24.04
CA GLY A 13 -12.16 7.19 -23.41
C GLY A 13 -10.67 7.56 -23.43
N LEU A 14 -9.80 6.61 -23.12
CA LEU A 14 -8.35 6.80 -23.17
C LEU A 14 -7.86 7.04 -24.61
N LEU A 15 -8.38 6.30 -25.59
CA LEU A 15 -8.06 6.50 -27.01
C LEU A 15 -8.53 7.85 -27.53
N ARG A 16 -9.67 8.35 -27.03
CA ARG A 16 -10.12 9.73 -27.31
C ARG A 16 -9.16 10.78 -26.76
N LEU A 17 -8.59 10.56 -25.57
CA LEU A 17 -7.60 11.46 -24.96
C LEU A 17 -6.28 11.52 -25.74
N ILE A 18 -5.79 10.39 -26.27
CA ILE A 18 -4.51 10.32 -26.98
C ILE A 18 -4.60 10.56 -28.50
N THR A 19 -5.80 10.62 -29.08
CA THR A 19 -6.02 11.01 -30.48
C THR A 19 -7.03 12.17 -30.61
N PRO A 20 -6.80 13.32 -29.96
CA PRO A 20 -7.74 14.44 -29.96
C PRO A 20 -7.75 15.08 -31.36
N GLY A 21 -8.69 14.68 -32.21
CA GLY A 21 -8.81 15.18 -33.59
C GLY A 21 -9.07 14.10 -34.65
N MET A 22 -8.95 12.82 -34.31
CA MET A 22 -9.39 11.73 -35.20
C MET A 22 -10.88 11.44 -34.96
N ASP A 23 -11.69 11.55 -36.01
CA ASP A 23 -13.06 11.06 -35.99
C ASP A 23 -13.11 9.52 -35.85
N GLU A 24 -14.28 9.00 -35.46
CA GLU A 24 -14.43 7.57 -35.18
C GLU A 24 -14.27 6.69 -36.44
N GLU A 25 -14.53 7.25 -37.62
CA GLU A 25 -14.43 6.54 -38.89
C GLU A 25 -12.97 6.36 -39.34
N ARG A 26 -12.15 7.40 -39.17
CA ARG A 26 -10.69 7.38 -39.34
C ARG A 26 -10.02 6.49 -38.33
N ARG A 27 -10.49 6.47 -37.07
CA ARG A 27 -10.02 5.50 -36.06
C ARG A 27 -10.30 4.06 -36.50
N LYS A 28 -11.49 3.76 -37.01
CA LYS A 28 -11.83 2.44 -37.57
C LYS A 28 -10.95 2.08 -38.78
N LYS A 29 -10.73 3.02 -39.70
CA LYS A 29 -9.92 2.81 -40.91
C LYS A 29 -8.41 2.69 -40.64
N SER A 30 -7.90 3.36 -39.60
CA SER A 30 -6.49 3.30 -39.20
C SER A 30 -6.15 2.13 -38.27
N GLY A 31 -7.14 1.32 -37.87
CA GLY A 31 -6.95 0.27 -36.87
C GLY A 31 -6.78 0.79 -35.44
N VAL A 32 -6.91 2.11 -35.23
CA VAL A 32 -6.90 2.79 -33.93
C VAL A 32 -8.32 2.82 -33.36
N PHE A 33 -9.00 1.68 -33.39
CA PHE A 33 -10.35 1.53 -32.85
C PHE A 33 -10.35 0.38 -31.84
N TRP A 34 -10.84 0.65 -30.64
CA TRP A 34 -10.77 -0.30 -29.54
C TRP A 34 -12.18 -0.71 -29.14
N ARG A 35 -12.47 -2.01 -29.28
CA ARG A 35 -13.71 -2.66 -28.84
C ARG A 35 -13.53 -3.48 -27.56
N GLY A 36 -12.48 -3.21 -26.80
CA GLY A 36 -11.97 -4.08 -25.74
C GLY A 36 -11.04 -5.18 -26.26
N PRO A 37 -10.35 -5.94 -25.38
CA PRO A 37 -9.61 -7.13 -25.78
C PRO A 37 -10.59 -8.14 -26.39
N ARG A 38 -10.37 -8.51 -27.65
CA ARG A 38 -11.12 -9.55 -28.35
C ARG A 38 -10.12 -10.37 -29.15
N ASP A 39 -10.41 -11.66 -29.32
CA ASP A 39 -9.60 -12.50 -30.18
C ASP A 39 -9.78 -12.08 -31.64
N THR A 40 -8.70 -11.65 -32.30
CA THR A 40 -8.71 -11.16 -33.69
C THR A 40 -8.35 -12.25 -34.69
N ARG A 41 -8.25 -13.52 -34.27
CA ARG A 41 -7.88 -14.67 -35.12
C ARG A 41 -8.63 -14.72 -36.46
N GLY A 42 -9.95 -14.54 -36.45
CA GLY A 42 -10.78 -14.56 -37.67
C GLY A 42 -10.58 -13.36 -38.61
N GLU A 43 -9.87 -12.33 -38.16
CA GLU A 43 -9.63 -11.10 -38.94
C GLU A 43 -8.20 -11.04 -39.51
N LEU A 44 -7.34 -11.98 -39.14
CA LEU A 44 -5.93 -12.00 -39.55
C LEU A 44 -5.75 -12.23 -41.05
N ARG A 45 -4.78 -11.51 -41.60
CA ARG A 45 -4.34 -11.62 -43.00
C ARG A 45 -2.84 -11.86 -43.07
N VAL A 46 -2.40 -12.59 -44.09
CA VAL A 46 -0.97 -12.78 -44.36
C VAL A 46 -0.29 -11.40 -44.49
N GLY A 47 0.86 -11.25 -43.82
CA GLY A 47 1.62 -10.01 -43.72
C GLY A 47 1.27 -9.13 -42.51
N GLN A 48 0.15 -9.37 -41.82
CA GLN A 48 -0.20 -8.62 -40.62
C GLN A 48 0.64 -9.01 -39.40
N VAL A 49 0.77 -8.07 -38.48
CA VAL A 49 1.41 -8.27 -37.19
C VAL A 49 0.35 -8.50 -36.12
N PHE A 50 0.56 -9.51 -35.29
CA PHE A 50 -0.29 -9.81 -34.15
C PHE A 50 0.56 -10.09 -32.91
N VAL A 51 -0.07 -10.03 -31.75
CA VAL A 51 0.52 -10.35 -30.45
C VAL A 51 -0.24 -11.51 -29.83
N PRO A 52 0.37 -12.69 -29.69
CA PRO A 52 -0.26 -13.82 -29.03
C PRO A 52 -0.28 -13.57 -27.51
N THR A 53 -1.36 -13.97 -26.85
CA THR A 53 -1.51 -13.79 -25.40
C THR A 53 -2.05 -15.05 -24.73
N THR A 54 -1.77 -15.18 -23.43
CA THR A 54 -2.25 -16.31 -22.60
C THR A 54 -3.70 -16.12 -22.13
N LEU A 55 -4.30 -14.95 -22.40
CA LEU A 55 -5.68 -14.65 -22.07
C LEU A 55 -6.59 -15.58 -22.87
N ALA A 56 -7.36 -16.44 -22.21
CA ALA A 56 -8.33 -17.27 -22.92
C ALA A 56 -9.49 -16.39 -23.42
N GLY A 57 -9.72 -16.36 -24.74
CA GLY A 57 -11.00 -15.91 -25.29
C GLY A 57 -12.12 -16.82 -24.77
N GLY A 58 -13.30 -16.25 -24.45
CA GLY A 58 -14.39 -16.92 -23.73
C GLY A 58 -14.64 -18.38 -24.15
N GLY A 59 -14.33 -19.31 -23.23
CA GLY A 59 -14.45 -20.76 -23.36
C GLY A 59 -13.57 -21.45 -22.32
N SER A 60 -13.99 -22.59 -21.76
CA SER A 60 -13.42 -23.31 -20.61
C SER A 60 -11.92 -23.12 -20.39
N ARG A 61 -11.54 -22.57 -19.23
CA ARG A 61 -10.21 -22.01 -18.94
C ARG A 61 -9.20 -23.08 -18.45
N PRO A 62 -8.25 -23.56 -19.27
CA PRO A 62 -6.95 -23.96 -18.75
C PRO A 62 -6.27 -22.77 -18.03
N GLY A 63 -5.44 -23.05 -17.04
CA GLY A 63 -4.75 -22.00 -16.27
C GLY A 63 -3.79 -21.17 -17.13
N LEU A 64 -3.59 -19.89 -16.78
CA LEU A 64 -2.66 -18.97 -17.48
C LEU A 64 -1.26 -19.58 -17.71
N LEU A 65 -0.75 -20.32 -16.71
CA LEU A 65 0.54 -21.01 -16.78
C LEU A 65 0.53 -22.16 -17.80
N GLN A 66 -0.54 -22.95 -17.86
CA GLN A 66 -0.67 -24.05 -18.81
C GLN A 66 -0.70 -23.53 -20.25
N ASN A 67 -1.41 -22.44 -20.49
CA ASN A 67 -1.43 -21.76 -21.78
C ASN A 67 -0.05 -21.23 -22.18
N ARG A 68 0.66 -20.61 -21.24
CA ARG A 68 2.03 -20.15 -21.47
C ARG A 68 2.93 -21.33 -21.86
N ASP A 69 2.88 -22.43 -21.11
CA ASP A 69 3.78 -23.55 -21.33
C ASP A 69 3.52 -24.24 -22.69
N ARG A 70 2.24 -24.34 -23.11
CA ARG A 70 1.88 -24.80 -24.46
C ARG A 70 2.45 -23.92 -25.56
N MET A 71 2.26 -22.60 -25.44
CA MET A 71 2.79 -21.64 -26.41
C MET A 71 4.33 -21.74 -26.51
N PHE A 72 5.02 -21.87 -25.38
CA PHE A 72 6.47 -22.04 -25.33
C PHE A 72 6.92 -23.34 -26.01
N ALA A 73 6.17 -24.43 -25.85
CA ALA A 73 6.46 -25.72 -26.49
C ALA A 73 6.39 -25.63 -28.01
N VAL A 74 5.44 -24.86 -28.56
CA VAL A 74 5.32 -24.63 -30.01
C VAL A 74 6.19 -23.48 -30.52
N GLY A 75 7.02 -22.87 -29.66
CA GLY A 75 7.97 -21.82 -30.07
C GLY A 75 7.34 -20.44 -30.30
N VAL A 76 6.16 -20.19 -29.75
CA VAL A 76 5.50 -18.87 -29.77
C VAL A 76 5.44 -18.30 -28.37
N TYR A 77 5.85 -17.05 -28.20
CA TYR A 77 5.94 -16.43 -26.87
C TYR A 77 4.91 -15.32 -26.69
N PRO A 78 4.18 -15.29 -25.57
CA PRO A 78 3.17 -14.28 -25.31
C PRO A 78 3.79 -12.89 -25.19
N GLY A 79 3.10 -11.88 -25.73
CA GLY A 79 3.56 -10.49 -25.69
C GLY A 79 4.63 -10.12 -26.71
N ILE A 80 5.09 -11.05 -27.54
CA ILE A 80 6.01 -10.77 -28.65
C ILE A 80 5.22 -10.48 -29.92
N GLU A 81 5.67 -9.51 -30.71
CA GLU A 81 5.02 -9.15 -31.98
C GLU A 81 5.48 -10.09 -33.11
N TYR A 82 4.55 -10.86 -33.67
CA TYR A 82 4.79 -11.79 -34.78
C TYR A 82 4.15 -11.29 -36.06
N ARG A 83 4.89 -11.39 -37.16
CA ARG A 83 4.35 -11.28 -38.51
C ARG A 83 3.88 -12.64 -39.00
N LEU A 84 2.66 -12.66 -39.51
CA LEU A 84 2.08 -13.83 -40.17
C LEU A 84 2.65 -13.94 -41.60
N MET A 85 3.49 -14.95 -41.84
CA MET A 85 4.19 -15.16 -43.11
C MET A 85 3.35 -15.96 -44.11
N GLY A 86 2.43 -16.81 -43.62
CA GLY A 86 1.53 -17.60 -44.45
C GLY A 86 0.49 -18.33 -43.61
N MET A 87 -0.62 -18.73 -44.24
CA MET A 87 -1.66 -19.56 -43.63
C MET A 87 -2.03 -20.70 -44.57
N ARG A 88 -2.34 -21.85 -43.99
CA ARG A 88 -2.84 -23.02 -44.70
C ARG A 88 -3.97 -23.66 -43.93
N ASP A 89 -5.03 -24.04 -44.62
CA ASP A 89 -6.08 -24.86 -44.03
C ASP A 89 -5.52 -26.26 -43.70
N ILE A 90 -5.75 -26.77 -42.48
CA ILE A 90 -5.18 -28.05 -42.06
C ILE A 90 -5.78 -29.22 -42.84
N ASP A 91 -7.06 -29.14 -43.18
CA ASP A 91 -7.84 -30.21 -43.81
C ASP A 91 -7.69 -30.18 -45.34
N THR A 92 -7.85 -29.01 -45.97
CA THR A 92 -7.81 -28.90 -47.44
C THR A 92 -6.39 -28.69 -47.99
N LYS A 93 -5.43 -28.35 -47.13
CA LYS A 93 -4.06 -27.94 -47.48
C LYS A 93 -3.97 -26.73 -48.42
N GLU A 94 -5.07 -26.01 -48.63
CA GLU A 94 -5.10 -24.80 -49.45
C GLU A 94 -4.41 -23.62 -48.76
N THR A 95 -3.75 -22.79 -49.55
CA THR A 95 -3.09 -21.58 -49.04
C THR A 95 -4.12 -20.48 -48.85
N LEU A 96 -4.21 -19.95 -47.63
CA LEU A 96 -5.18 -18.93 -47.25
C LEU A 96 -4.51 -17.56 -47.13
N PHE A 97 -5.17 -16.53 -47.68
CA PHE A 97 -4.76 -15.13 -47.46
C PHE A 97 -5.49 -14.47 -46.28
N ARG A 98 -6.64 -15.04 -45.89
CA ARG A 98 -7.50 -14.63 -44.78
C ARG A 98 -8.20 -15.88 -44.23
N VAL A 99 -8.44 -15.93 -42.92
CA VAL A 99 -9.24 -17.00 -42.29
C VAL A 99 -10.70 -16.91 -42.77
N PRO A 100 -11.24 -17.94 -43.46
CA PRO A 100 -12.64 -17.96 -43.86
C PRO A 100 -13.59 -18.01 -42.65
N GLU A 101 -14.79 -17.42 -42.79
CA GLU A 101 -15.83 -17.57 -41.78
C GLU A 101 -16.27 -19.04 -41.68
N GLY A 102 -16.13 -19.65 -40.49
CA GLY A 102 -16.43 -21.06 -40.27
C GLY A 102 -15.30 -22.04 -40.64
N ALA A 103 -14.11 -21.55 -40.98
CA ALA A 103 -12.94 -22.42 -41.17
C ALA A 103 -12.56 -23.16 -39.87
N GLY A 104 -12.07 -24.39 -40.03
CA GLY A 104 -11.55 -25.22 -38.95
C GLY A 104 -10.20 -24.72 -38.43
N GLU A 105 -9.35 -25.64 -37.97
CA GLU A 105 -8.00 -25.26 -37.54
C GLU A 105 -7.14 -24.83 -38.73
N VAL A 106 -6.32 -23.79 -38.51
CA VAL A 106 -5.48 -23.18 -39.54
C VAL A 106 -4.03 -23.29 -39.09
N GLU A 107 -3.17 -23.81 -39.96
CA GLU A 107 -1.71 -23.78 -39.81
C GLU A 107 -1.19 -22.39 -40.18
N MET A 108 -0.45 -21.77 -39.27
CA MET A 108 0.09 -20.43 -39.43
C MET A 108 1.60 -20.45 -39.37
N SER A 109 2.26 -19.91 -40.39
CA SER A 109 3.70 -19.68 -40.41
C SER A 109 3.98 -18.29 -39.86
N VAL A 110 4.73 -18.18 -38.76
CA VAL A 110 4.92 -16.93 -38.02
C VAL A 110 6.41 -16.66 -37.73
N ARG A 111 6.76 -15.37 -37.68
CA ARG A 111 8.12 -14.92 -37.35
C ARG A 111 8.09 -13.63 -36.51
N PRO A 112 8.90 -13.50 -35.45
CA PRO A 112 9.06 -12.24 -34.72
C PRO A 112 9.52 -11.12 -35.64
N ILE A 113 9.04 -9.90 -35.42
CA ILE A 113 9.44 -8.74 -36.24
C ILE A 113 10.79 -8.12 -35.82
N TYR A 114 11.37 -8.61 -34.72
CA TYR A 114 12.66 -8.21 -34.18
C TYR A 114 13.44 -9.43 -33.69
N PRO A 115 14.79 -9.37 -33.62
CA PRO A 115 15.61 -10.47 -33.09
C PRO A 115 15.28 -10.73 -31.62
N LEU A 116 15.28 -12.00 -31.21
CA LEU A 116 15.02 -12.42 -29.84
C LEU A 116 16.33 -12.72 -29.09
N ASP A 117 16.22 -12.87 -27.77
CA ASP A 117 17.27 -13.44 -26.94
C ASP A 117 17.66 -14.83 -27.51
N LYS A 118 18.95 -15.17 -27.50
CA LYS A 118 19.47 -16.44 -28.03
C LYS A 118 18.76 -17.68 -27.49
N ARG A 119 18.20 -17.62 -26.27
CA ARG A 119 17.42 -18.71 -25.65
C ARG A 119 16.04 -18.90 -26.27
N LEU A 120 15.47 -17.83 -26.82
CA LEU A 120 14.14 -17.79 -27.44
C LEU A 120 14.20 -17.94 -28.97
N GLU A 121 15.37 -17.79 -29.57
CA GLU A 121 15.58 -17.99 -31.00
C GLU A 121 15.26 -19.42 -31.45
N ARG A 122 14.70 -19.53 -32.67
CA ARG A 122 14.24 -20.78 -33.30
C ARG A 122 14.57 -20.73 -34.80
N PRO A 123 14.58 -21.87 -35.51
CA PRO A 123 14.63 -21.85 -36.97
C PRO A 123 13.33 -21.25 -37.54
N TRP A 124 13.31 -19.93 -37.69
CA TRP A 124 12.14 -19.20 -38.20
C TRP A 124 11.96 -19.35 -39.71
N PRO A 125 10.72 -19.28 -40.23
CA PRO A 125 9.46 -19.14 -39.50
C PRO A 125 9.02 -20.46 -38.83
N VAL A 126 8.34 -20.34 -37.70
CA VAL A 126 7.75 -21.50 -36.99
C VAL A 126 6.31 -21.67 -37.47
N VAL A 127 5.87 -22.91 -37.63
CA VAL A 127 4.48 -23.25 -37.98
C VAL A 127 3.74 -23.66 -36.72
N VAL A 128 2.59 -23.05 -36.47
CA VAL A 128 1.73 -23.32 -35.30
C VAL A 128 0.28 -23.50 -35.71
N SER A 129 -0.49 -24.30 -34.94
CA SER A 129 -1.94 -24.35 -35.12
C SER A 129 -2.59 -23.12 -34.50
N SER A 130 -3.71 -22.69 -35.07
CA SER A 130 -4.51 -21.61 -34.51
C SER A 130 -5.07 -21.95 -33.12
N SER A 131 -5.21 -23.22 -32.77
CA SER A 131 -5.64 -23.69 -31.45
C SER A 131 -4.54 -23.64 -30.38
N ASP A 132 -3.26 -23.61 -30.76
CA ASP A 132 -2.14 -23.55 -29.81
C ASP A 132 -2.02 -22.20 -29.09
N VAL A 133 -2.55 -21.14 -29.72
CA VAL A 133 -2.52 -19.77 -29.17
C VAL A 133 -3.92 -19.43 -28.63
N PRO A 134 -4.05 -19.12 -27.33
CA PRO A 134 -5.35 -18.86 -26.71
C PRO A 134 -6.07 -17.62 -27.25
N CYS A 135 -5.33 -16.55 -27.55
CA CYS A 135 -5.91 -15.31 -28.04
C CYS A 135 -4.90 -14.51 -28.86
N PHE A 136 -5.38 -13.98 -29.99
CA PHE A 136 -4.64 -13.11 -30.89
C PHE A 136 -5.11 -11.68 -30.67
N LEU A 137 -4.17 -10.78 -30.37
CA LEU A 137 -4.44 -9.35 -30.28
C LEU A 137 -3.73 -8.60 -31.40
N THR A 138 -4.27 -7.46 -31.81
CA THR A 138 -3.48 -6.51 -32.60
C THR A 138 -2.41 -5.83 -31.73
N GLN A 139 -1.35 -5.35 -32.38
CA GLN A 139 -0.31 -4.56 -31.71
C GLN A 139 -0.88 -3.35 -30.96
N ALA A 140 -1.83 -2.62 -31.58
CA ALA A 140 -2.48 -1.48 -30.94
C ALA A 140 -3.27 -1.87 -29.68
N MET A 141 -3.98 -3.00 -29.72
CA MET A 141 -4.72 -3.51 -28.55
C MET A 141 -3.78 -3.90 -27.42
N TYR A 142 -2.71 -4.64 -27.72
CA TYR A 142 -1.72 -5.06 -26.72
C TYR A 142 -1.02 -3.86 -26.08
N ASN A 143 -0.52 -2.90 -26.88
CA ASN A 143 0.13 -1.69 -26.37
C ASN A 143 -0.82 -0.84 -25.51
N SER A 144 -2.09 -0.72 -25.90
CA SER A 144 -3.09 -0.01 -25.11
C SER A 144 -3.37 -0.70 -23.77
N LEU A 145 -3.50 -2.03 -23.76
CA LEU A 145 -3.70 -2.82 -22.53
C LEU A 145 -2.51 -2.67 -21.58
N THR A 146 -1.29 -2.76 -22.12
CA THR A 146 -0.05 -2.58 -21.35
C THR A 146 0.02 -1.17 -20.78
N LEU A 147 -0.26 -0.13 -21.58
CA LEU A 147 -0.26 1.26 -21.13
C LEU A 147 -1.29 1.51 -20.02
N VAL A 148 -2.51 1.02 -20.17
CA VAL A 148 -3.56 1.15 -19.14
C VAL A 148 -3.15 0.41 -17.87
N GLY A 149 -2.66 -0.82 -18.00
CA GLY A 149 -2.21 -1.63 -16.87
C GLY A 149 -1.08 -0.97 -16.10
N THR A 150 -0.06 -0.46 -16.80
CA THR A 150 1.08 0.24 -16.16
C THR A 150 0.66 1.57 -15.56
N ALA A 151 -0.22 2.34 -16.20
CA ALA A 151 -0.75 3.58 -15.64
C ALA A 151 -1.55 3.33 -14.36
N LEU A 152 -2.47 2.36 -14.36
CA LEU A 152 -3.25 1.99 -13.18
C LEU A 152 -2.34 1.54 -12.03
N TRP A 153 -1.37 0.67 -12.32
CA TRP A 153 -0.42 0.20 -11.32
C TRP A 153 0.41 1.35 -10.73
N SER A 154 0.89 2.26 -11.58
CA SER A 154 1.66 3.43 -11.15
C SER A 154 0.84 4.35 -10.24
N VAL A 155 -0.41 4.63 -10.61
CA VAL A 155 -1.34 5.42 -9.78
C VAL A 155 -1.60 4.72 -8.46
N SER A 156 -1.83 3.40 -8.46
CA SER A 156 -2.01 2.63 -7.22
C SER A 156 -0.79 2.70 -6.30
N VAL A 157 0.44 2.60 -6.82
CA VAL A 157 1.66 2.73 -6.03
C VAL A 157 1.77 4.13 -5.40
N VAL A 158 1.51 5.18 -6.17
CA VAL A 158 1.53 6.56 -5.65
C VAL A 158 0.49 6.75 -4.55
N LEU A 159 -0.74 6.32 -4.78
CA LEU A 159 -1.82 6.40 -3.77
C LEU A 159 -1.47 5.60 -2.52
N PHE A 160 -0.90 4.41 -2.66
CA PHE A 160 -0.47 3.59 -1.54
C PHE A 160 0.62 4.30 -0.71
N VAL A 161 1.63 4.89 -1.35
CA VAL A 161 2.70 5.63 -0.65
C VAL A 161 2.14 6.85 0.09
N LEU A 162 1.23 7.60 -0.54
CA LEU A 162 0.56 8.75 0.10
C LEU A 162 -0.27 8.30 1.31
N PHE A 163 -1.02 7.21 1.17
CA PHE A 163 -1.78 6.63 2.27
C PHE A 163 -0.86 6.15 3.41
N ALA A 164 0.18 5.39 3.09
CA ALA A 164 1.14 4.88 4.07
C ALA A 164 1.83 6.01 4.85
N ARG A 165 2.21 7.09 4.16
CA ARG A 165 2.80 8.29 4.78
C ARG A 165 1.86 8.92 5.81
N GLU A 166 0.55 8.94 5.56
CA GLU A 166 -0.41 9.49 6.52
C GLU A 166 -0.75 8.52 7.64
N ALA A 167 -0.74 7.21 7.34
CA ALA A 167 -1.10 6.16 8.28
C ALA A 167 -0.02 5.87 9.34
N VAL A 168 1.26 5.94 8.98
CA VAL A 168 2.37 5.62 9.87
C VAL A 168 3.48 6.67 9.80
N SER A 169 4.20 6.87 10.90
CA SER A 169 5.30 7.83 10.98
C SER A 169 6.38 7.36 11.95
N PHE A 170 7.62 7.75 11.65
CA PHE A 170 8.78 7.48 12.49
C PHE A 170 9.03 8.66 13.44
N TYR A 171 9.27 8.37 14.71
CA TYR A 171 9.57 9.38 15.73
C TYR A 171 10.86 9.03 16.46
N LYS A 172 11.77 10.00 16.56
CA LYS A 172 12.96 9.90 17.40
C LYS A 172 12.67 10.55 18.75
N ILE A 173 12.93 9.83 19.83
CA ILE A 173 12.53 10.24 21.18
C ILE A 173 13.62 11.11 21.82
N PRO A 174 13.34 12.38 22.17
CA PRO A 174 14.37 13.28 22.72
C PRO A 174 14.44 13.29 24.26
N SER A 175 13.53 12.61 24.95
CA SER A 175 13.40 12.68 26.43
C SER A 175 13.49 11.31 27.09
N ALA A 176 13.92 11.29 28.36
CA ALA A 176 14.01 10.09 29.20
C ALA A 176 12.72 9.77 29.98
N SER A 177 11.63 10.51 29.75
CA SER A 177 10.43 10.40 30.59
C SER A 177 9.69 9.05 30.52
N MET A 178 10.02 8.23 29.51
CA MET A 178 9.49 6.90 29.29
C MET A 178 10.51 5.80 29.57
N GLU A 179 11.66 6.13 30.16
CA GLU A 179 12.65 5.14 30.58
C GLU A 179 12.12 4.30 31.76
N PRO A 180 12.42 2.99 31.82
CA PRO A 180 13.30 2.22 30.92
C PRO A 180 12.60 1.63 29.68
N THR A 181 11.30 1.88 29.48
CA THR A 181 10.57 1.32 28.33
C THR A 181 11.07 1.87 26.99
N ILE A 182 11.25 3.18 26.91
CA ILE A 182 11.70 3.92 25.73
C ILE A 182 12.78 4.90 26.17
N HIS A 183 13.98 4.72 25.61
CA HIS A 183 15.15 5.51 25.98
C HIS A 183 15.28 6.75 25.09
N ARG A 184 15.99 7.73 25.63
CA ARG A 184 16.41 8.90 24.83
C ARG A 184 17.22 8.43 23.61
N GLY A 185 16.80 8.86 22.43
CA GLY A 185 17.41 8.52 21.15
C GLY A 185 16.74 7.38 20.40
N ASP A 186 15.83 6.65 21.04
CA ASP A 186 15.09 5.54 20.40
C ASP A 186 14.31 6.03 19.17
N LEU A 187 14.31 5.21 18.12
CA LEU A 187 13.48 5.40 16.93
C LEU A 187 12.28 4.46 17.02
N ILE A 188 11.08 5.02 17.07
CA ILE A 188 9.83 4.27 17.12
C ILE A 188 9.03 4.46 15.83
N LEU A 189 8.33 3.40 15.41
CA LEU A 189 7.26 3.49 14.42
C LEU A 189 5.94 3.66 15.15
N ALA A 190 5.15 4.65 14.77
CA ALA A 190 3.83 4.87 15.34
C ALA A 190 2.76 4.93 14.25
N GLU A 191 1.57 4.42 14.55
CA GLU A 191 0.40 4.52 13.69
C GLU A 191 -0.48 5.69 14.09
N LYS A 192 -1.10 6.36 13.10
CA LYS A 192 -1.88 7.58 13.25
C LYS A 192 -3.37 7.38 12.99
N LEU A 193 -3.80 6.16 12.65
CA LEU A 193 -5.16 5.87 12.20
C LEU A 193 -6.07 5.47 13.35
N SER A 194 -5.62 4.60 14.24
CA SER A 194 -6.45 4.10 15.34
C SER A 194 -6.92 5.19 16.31
N PRO A 195 -6.17 6.28 16.59
CA PRO A 195 -6.68 7.39 17.38
C PRO A 195 -7.98 8.02 16.85
N LEU A 196 -8.30 7.87 15.56
CA LEU A 196 -9.50 8.45 14.95
C LEU A 196 -10.81 7.75 15.36
N TRP A 197 -10.75 6.53 15.89
CA TRP A 197 -11.95 5.74 16.24
C TRP A 197 -11.79 4.85 17.46
N LYS A 198 -10.57 4.63 17.93
CA LYS A 198 -10.27 3.81 19.10
C LYS A 198 -10.00 4.71 20.29
N THR A 199 -10.69 4.48 21.39
CA THR A 199 -10.39 5.12 22.67
C THR A 199 -9.08 4.57 23.26
N PRO A 200 -8.37 5.36 24.07
CA PRO A 200 -7.19 4.87 24.77
C PRO A 200 -7.50 3.69 25.69
N GLN A 201 -6.55 2.77 25.82
CA GLN A 201 -6.64 1.65 26.76
C GLN A 201 -5.62 1.80 27.90
N ARG A 202 -5.94 1.25 29.07
CA ARG A 202 -5.05 1.30 30.23
C ARG A 202 -3.73 0.61 29.91
N GLY A 203 -2.62 1.24 30.25
CA GLY A 203 -1.26 0.75 29.98
C GLY A 203 -0.75 1.06 28.57
N GLU A 204 -1.57 1.60 27.68
CA GLU A 204 -1.18 1.99 26.33
C GLU A 204 -0.24 3.21 26.34
N ILE A 205 0.70 3.27 25.40
CA ILE A 205 1.56 4.44 25.20
C ILE A 205 0.97 5.27 24.07
N LEU A 206 0.91 6.59 24.25
CA LEU A 206 0.31 7.52 23.30
C LEU A 206 1.31 8.62 22.95
N LEU A 207 1.34 9.01 21.68
CA LEU A 207 1.88 10.30 21.24
C LEU A 207 0.73 11.29 21.08
N PHE A 208 0.87 12.46 21.66
CA PHE A 208 -0.18 13.48 21.67
C PHE A 208 0.39 14.89 21.50
N THR A 209 -0.46 15.78 20.98
CA THR A 209 -0.19 17.21 20.97
C THR A 209 -0.33 17.74 22.39
N PRO A 210 0.63 18.51 22.91
CA PRO A 210 0.60 18.98 24.29
C PRO A 210 -0.63 19.88 24.52
N PRO A 211 -1.47 19.62 25.54
CA PRO A 211 -2.58 20.50 25.89
C PRO A 211 -2.05 21.85 26.41
N ASP A 212 -2.88 22.88 26.40
CA ASP A 212 -2.47 24.23 26.80
C ASP A 212 -2.01 24.30 28.26
N SER A 213 -2.55 23.45 29.14
CA SER A 213 -2.08 23.32 30.52
C SER A 213 -0.63 22.82 30.61
N LEU A 214 -0.22 21.91 29.72
CA LEU A 214 1.15 21.43 29.62
C LEU A 214 2.06 22.51 28.98
N LYS A 215 1.61 23.18 27.92
CA LYS A 215 2.37 24.28 27.29
C LYS A 215 2.68 25.38 28.30
N ALA A 216 1.70 25.82 29.07
CA ALA A 216 1.87 26.83 30.12
C ALA A 216 2.90 26.39 31.18
N VAL A 217 2.93 25.10 31.54
CA VAL A 217 3.94 24.57 32.46
C VAL A 217 5.33 24.62 31.83
N VAL A 218 5.49 24.18 30.58
CA VAL A 218 6.78 24.21 29.89
C VAL A 218 7.30 25.64 29.71
N GLU A 219 6.43 26.56 29.30
CA GLU A 219 6.74 27.99 29.16
C GLU A 219 7.13 28.63 30.49
N SER A 220 6.45 28.27 31.60
CA SER A 220 6.78 28.76 32.94
C SER A 220 8.19 28.38 33.42
N GLN A 221 8.74 27.30 32.85
CA GLN A 221 10.10 26.82 33.12
C GLN A 221 11.12 27.38 32.12
N GLY A 222 10.74 28.33 31.27
CA GLY A 222 11.60 28.89 30.23
C GLY A 222 11.78 27.99 29.00
N GLY A 223 10.98 26.92 28.88
CA GLY A 223 10.96 26.05 27.71
C GLY A 223 10.10 26.61 26.57
N PHE A 224 10.22 26.00 25.40
CA PHE A 224 9.40 26.32 24.22
C PHE A 224 8.81 25.04 23.65
N VAL A 225 7.52 25.08 23.30
CA VAL A 225 6.81 23.97 22.67
C VAL A 225 6.39 24.40 21.26
N GLY A 226 6.99 23.76 20.26
CA GLY A 226 6.66 23.99 18.86
C GLY A 226 5.27 23.46 18.48
N PRO A 227 4.67 23.99 17.39
CA PRO A 227 3.34 23.59 16.94
C PRO A 227 3.25 22.14 16.44
N ARG A 228 4.38 21.48 16.22
CA ARG A 228 4.48 20.08 15.76
C ARG A 228 5.14 19.16 16.79
N ASP A 229 5.41 19.68 17.99
CA ASP A 229 6.02 18.89 19.05
C ASP A 229 4.98 17.91 19.61
N LEU A 230 5.40 16.67 19.79
CA LEU A 230 4.58 15.62 20.36
C LEU A 230 5.21 15.12 21.66
N PHE A 231 4.35 14.81 22.61
CA PHE A 231 4.72 14.22 23.89
C PHE A 231 4.30 12.76 23.91
N ILE A 232 5.06 11.95 24.63
CA ILE A 232 4.82 10.51 24.76
C ILE A 232 4.63 10.16 26.23
N LYS A 233 3.51 9.49 26.56
CA LYS A 233 3.17 9.03 27.93
C LYS A 233 2.37 7.74 27.89
N ARG A 234 2.28 7.06 29.03
CA ARG A 234 1.47 5.86 29.25
C ARG A 234 0.14 6.20 29.92
N VAL A 235 -0.95 5.60 29.46
CA VAL A 235 -2.27 5.71 30.09
C VAL A 235 -2.27 4.98 31.42
N ALA A 236 -2.50 5.70 32.50
CA ALA A 236 -2.59 5.17 33.86
C ALA A 236 -4.04 4.99 34.32
N ALA A 237 -4.96 5.89 33.92
CA ALA A 237 -6.37 5.81 34.25
C ALA A 237 -7.25 6.27 33.09
N LEU A 238 -8.47 5.71 33.02
CA LEU A 238 -9.46 5.87 31.97
C LEU A 238 -10.76 6.46 32.54
N PRO A 239 -11.71 6.90 31.68
CA PRO A 239 -13.02 7.36 32.12
C PRO A 239 -13.68 6.40 33.11
N GLY A 240 -14.07 6.93 34.27
CA GLY A 240 -14.66 6.13 35.34
C GLY A 240 -13.74 5.91 36.54
N ASP A 241 -12.43 5.92 36.33
CA ASP A 241 -11.45 5.66 37.38
C ASP A 241 -11.33 6.83 38.36
N VAL A 242 -11.05 6.53 39.64
CA VAL A 242 -10.76 7.52 40.67
C VAL A 242 -9.26 7.63 40.88
N VAL A 243 -8.68 8.79 40.57
CA VAL A 243 -7.26 9.06 40.70
C VAL A 243 -7.00 9.88 41.97
N THR A 244 -5.97 9.52 42.74
CA THR A 244 -5.42 10.36 43.80
C THR A 244 -3.91 10.51 43.62
N VAL A 245 -3.41 11.75 43.69
CA VAL A 245 -1.98 12.08 43.58
C VAL A 245 -1.46 12.52 44.94
N ASP A 246 -0.44 11.84 45.44
CA ASP A 246 0.30 12.24 46.64
C ASP A 246 1.43 13.21 46.23
N THR A 247 1.44 14.41 46.82
CA THR A 247 2.44 15.42 46.56
C THR A 247 3.76 15.18 47.31
N ALA A 248 3.76 14.37 48.37
CA ALA A 248 4.93 14.12 49.19
C ALA A 248 5.97 13.25 48.47
N ASP A 249 5.53 12.19 47.80
CA ASP A 249 6.39 11.27 47.04
C ASP A 249 6.08 11.24 45.53
N GLY A 250 5.06 11.98 45.07
CA GLY A 250 4.63 12.00 43.67
C GLY A 250 3.97 10.69 43.21
N SER A 251 3.53 9.85 44.15
CA SER A 251 2.82 8.61 43.87
C SER A 251 1.38 8.85 43.40
N VAL A 252 0.86 7.90 42.63
CA VAL A 252 -0.49 7.97 42.07
C VAL A 252 -1.20 6.68 42.42
N THR A 253 -2.41 6.80 42.94
CA THR A 253 -3.33 5.67 43.13
C THR A 253 -4.51 5.79 42.17
N VAL A 254 -4.94 4.66 41.63
CA VAL A 254 -6.10 4.54 40.74
C VAL A 254 -7.04 3.51 41.36
N ASN A 255 -8.27 3.90 41.68
CA ASN A 255 -9.26 3.08 42.38
C ASN A 255 -8.74 2.49 43.70
N GLY A 256 -7.86 3.22 44.41
CA GLY A 256 -7.26 2.79 45.67
C GLY A 256 -5.97 1.96 45.53
N GLU A 257 -5.62 1.54 44.31
CA GLU A 257 -4.39 0.78 44.06
C GLU A 257 -3.27 1.68 43.56
N ARG A 258 -2.05 1.53 44.10
CA ARG A 258 -0.87 2.31 43.66
C ARG A 258 -0.50 1.90 42.24
N VAL A 259 -0.37 2.89 41.34
CA VAL A 259 0.10 2.65 39.98
C VAL A 259 1.57 2.23 40.03
N GLN A 260 1.84 1.01 39.58
CA GLN A 260 3.20 0.52 39.40
C GLN A 260 3.75 1.06 38.07
N ARG A 261 4.92 1.71 38.13
CA ARG A 261 5.66 2.11 36.92
C ARG A 261 6.52 0.94 36.45
N GLN A 262 6.79 0.89 35.15
CA GLN A 262 7.58 -0.18 34.54
C GLN A 262 9.06 -0.02 34.92
N GLY A 263 9.67 -1.06 35.50
CA GLY A 263 11.11 -1.18 35.71
C GLY A 263 11.70 -0.59 36.99
N PRO A 264 12.98 -0.92 37.31
CA PRO A 264 13.71 -0.26 38.39
C PRO A 264 13.77 1.25 38.09
N THR A 265 13.72 2.05 39.14
CA THR A 265 13.79 3.52 39.12
C THR A 265 14.72 3.98 37.99
N CYS A 266 14.22 4.76 37.04
CA CYS A 266 15.04 5.34 35.99
C CYS A 266 16.27 6.05 36.59
N ASP A 267 17.44 5.85 35.99
CA ASP A 267 18.74 6.36 36.45
C ASP A 267 18.92 7.87 36.13
N GLU A 268 17.86 8.67 36.26
CA GLU A 268 17.95 10.13 36.12
C GLU A 268 17.81 10.84 37.48
N PRO A 269 18.68 11.82 37.78
CA PRO A 269 18.56 12.61 38.99
C PRO A 269 17.20 13.34 39.01
N SER A 270 16.54 13.27 40.16
CA SER A 270 15.23 13.87 40.37
C SER A 270 15.31 15.38 40.19
N GLY A 271 14.61 15.93 39.20
CA GLY A 271 14.67 17.37 38.91
C GLY A 271 13.62 17.89 37.93
N GLY A 272 13.03 17.05 37.07
CA GLY A 272 12.09 17.51 36.04
C GLY A 272 10.66 17.79 36.55
N ALA A 273 10.16 17.00 37.50
CA ALA A 273 8.77 17.12 38.00
C ALA A 273 8.65 17.50 39.47
N GLN A 274 9.74 17.41 40.23
CA GLN A 274 9.74 17.75 41.67
C GLN A 274 9.42 19.24 41.87
N GLY A 275 8.45 19.52 42.73
CA GLY A 275 7.93 20.87 42.99
C GLY A 275 6.82 21.33 42.05
N LEU A 276 6.56 20.63 40.93
CA LEU A 276 5.47 20.94 40.00
C LEU A 276 4.22 20.06 40.18
N VAL A 277 4.35 18.96 40.92
CA VAL A 277 3.25 18.04 41.21
C VAL A 277 2.16 18.77 42.01
N ARG A 278 0.92 18.68 41.53
CA ARG A 278 -0.25 19.30 42.17
C ARG A 278 -1.10 18.24 42.85
N PRO A 279 -1.70 18.54 44.02
CA PRO A 279 -2.64 17.62 44.65
C PRO A 279 -3.87 17.48 43.74
N GLN A 280 -4.22 16.24 43.42
CA GLN A 280 -5.35 15.91 42.57
C GLN A 280 -6.10 14.73 43.16
N LYS A 281 -7.42 14.86 43.28
CA LYS A 281 -8.32 13.76 43.66
C LYS A 281 -9.62 13.89 42.89
N GLY A 282 -10.00 12.88 42.14
CA GLY A 282 -11.23 12.94 41.37
C GLY A 282 -11.43 11.78 40.41
N LYS A 283 -12.64 11.72 39.86
CA LYS A 283 -13.01 10.74 38.84
C LYS A 283 -12.61 11.26 37.45
N VAL A 284 -11.94 10.42 36.66
CA VAL A 284 -11.61 10.71 35.26
C VAL A 284 -12.92 10.76 34.46
N LYS A 285 -13.12 11.87 33.74
CA LYS A 285 -14.34 12.12 32.96
C LYS A 285 -14.31 11.37 31.62
N SER A 286 -15.44 11.31 30.94
CA SER A 286 -15.51 10.77 29.58
C SER A 286 -14.72 11.65 28.60
N GLY A 287 -14.07 11.02 27.62
CA GLY A 287 -13.29 11.70 26.57
C GLY A 287 -11.93 12.22 27.03
N VAL A 288 -11.51 11.88 28.26
CA VAL A 288 -10.20 12.24 28.77
C VAL A 288 -9.54 11.04 29.47
N SER A 289 -8.21 11.04 29.47
CA SER A 289 -7.38 10.01 30.06
C SER A 289 -6.36 10.62 31.03
N PHE A 290 -5.93 9.87 32.05
CA PHE A 290 -4.84 10.28 32.94
C PHE A 290 -3.56 9.55 32.54
N VAL A 291 -2.50 10.28 32.19
CA VAL A 291 -1.28 9.72 31.61
C VAL A 291 -0.05 10.00 32.48
N LEU A 292 0.84 9.01 32.57
CA LEU A 292 2.07 9.05 33.36
C LEU A 292 3.27 8.68 32.51
N GLY A 293 4.42 9.27 32.81
CA GLY A 293 5.69 8.73 32.32
C GLY A 293 6.13 7.54 33.17
N ASP A 294 6.84 6.61 32.54
CA ASP A 294 7.43 5.46 33.23
C ASP A 294 8.57 5.92 34.16
N CYS A 295 9.27 7.01 33.81
CA CYS A 295 10.27 7.62 34.67
C CYS A 295 9.66 8.73 35.57
N GLY A 296 9.19 8.33 36.75
CA GLY A 296 8.48 9.20 37.68
C GLY A 296 9.20 10.50 38.11
N PRO A 297 10.50 10.48 38.47
CA PRO A 297 11.22 11.66 38.95
C PRO A 297 11.41 12.80 37.92
N VAL A 298 11.51 12.48 36.63
CA VAL A 298 11.73 13.50 35.57
C VAL A 298 10.54 13.71 34.65
N SER A 299 9.52 12.85 34.72
CA SER A 299 8.35 12.97 33.86
C SER A 299 7.41 14.11 34.27
N VAL A 300 7.33 15.15 33.44
CA VAL A 300 6.22 16.12 33.44
C VAL A 300 5.00 15.47 32.77
N ASP A 301 4.04 15.03 33.57
CA ASP A 301 2.86 14.25 33.15
C ASP A 301 1.60 14.71 33.89
N SER A 302 0.51 13.93 33.86
CA SER A 302 -0.79 14.34 34.40
C SER A 302 -0.77 14.75 35.87
N ARG A 303 0.25 14.35 36.65
CA ARG A 303 0.49 14.84 38.02
C ARG A 303 0.68 16.36 38.09
N VAL A 304 1.15 16.97 37.00
CA VAL A 304 1.49 18.39 36.90
C VAL A 304 0.39 19.20 36.19
N TRP A 305 -0.10 18.70 35.05
CA TRP A 305 -0.99 19.46 34.16
C TRP A 305 -2.41 18.90 34.00
N GLY A 306 -2.74 17.79 34.67
CA GLY A 306 -4.07 17.19 34.66
C GLY A 306 -4.30 16.18 33.54
N THR A 307 -5.55 16.02 33.12
CA THR A 307 -5.96 14.97 32.17
C THR A 307 -5.68 15.33 30.70
N LEU A 308 -5.45 14.32 29.87
CA LEU A 308 -5.27 14.41 28.42
C LEU A 308 -6.62 14.23 27.71
N SER A 309 -6.95 15.07 26.72
CA SER A 309 -8.10 14.83 25.84
C SER A 309 -7.81 13.71 24.86
N ASP A 310 -8.79 12.84 24.61
CA ASP A 310 -8.65 11.77 23.61
C ASP A 310 -8.45 12.36 22.19
N ASP A 311 -8.96 13.58 21.93
CA ASP A 311 -8.79 14.31 20.66
C ASP A 311 -7.34 14.83 20.42
N ASP A 312 -6.57 14.95 21.49
CA ASP A 312 -5.16 15.39 21.42
C ASP A 312 -4.22 14.25 21.04
N VAL A 313 -4.69 12.99 21.10
CA VAL A 313 -3.93 11.81 20.71
C VAL A 313 -3.70 11.79 19.21
N LYS A 314 -2.42 11.73 18.79
CA LYS A 314 -2.02 11.79 17.37
C LYS A 314 -1.49 10.48 16.83
N ALA A 315 -0.82 9.69 17.65
CA ALA A 315 -0.30 8.41 17.20
C ALA A 315 -0.13 7.42 18.37
N ARG A 316 -0.06 6.13 18.04
CA ARG A 316 0.24 5.05 18.99
C ARG A 316 1.52 4.34 18.56
N PRO A 317 2.54 4.21 19.42
CA PRO A 317 3.72 3.43 19.10
C PRO A 317 3.36 1.98 18.81
N LEU A 318 3.85 1.47 17.68
CA LEU A 318 3.73 0.07 17.29
C LEU A 318 4.96 -0.74 17.71
N VAL A 319 6.15 -0.22 17.39
CA VAL A 319 7.41 -0.94 17.59
C VAL A 319 8.58 0.03 17.74
N LYS A 320 9.54 -0.32 18.60
CA LYS A 320 10.86 0.29 18.65
C LYS A 320 11.75 -0.34 17.59
N LEU A 321 12.27 0.48 16.68
CA LEU A 321 13.08 0.05 15.55
C LEU A 321 14.58 0.16 15.81
N TRP A 322 15.01 1.17 16.57
CA TRP A 322 16.42 1.40 16.86
C TRP A 322 16.62 1.91 18.30
N PRO A 323 17.65 1.42 19.03
CA PRO A 323 18.49 0.27 18.66
C PRO A 323 17.63 -1.00 18.57
N PRO A 324 17.98 -1.95 17.69
CA PRO A 324 17.29 -3.23 17.67
C PRO A 324 17.41 -3.85 19.06
N PRO A 325 16.42 -4.64 19.50
CA PRO A 325 16.54 -5.34 20.77
C PRO A 325 17.86 -6.12 20.76
N VAL A 326 18.71 -5.84 21.74
CA VAL A 326 19.96 -6.58 21.93
C VAL A 326 19.51 -8.01 22.21
N GLN A 327 19.66 -8.89 21.22
CA GLN A 327 19.66 -10.32 21.49
C GLN A 327 20.92 -10.53 22.33
N ASN A 328 20.73 -10.67 23.64
CA ASN A 328 21.79 -11.21 24.47
C ASN A 328 22.06 -12.61 23.91
N PHE A 329 23.15 -12.73 23.13
CA PHE A 329 23.74 -14.03 22.86
C PHE A 329 24.36 -14.47 24.19
N GLU A 330 23.57 -15.17 25.00
CA GLU A 330 24.09 -16.00 26.11
C GLU A 330 24.80 -17.23 25.54
#